data_AF-A0A1F4DCL4-F1
#
_entry.id   AF-A0A1F4DCL4-F1
#
_cell.length_a   1.000
_cell.length_b   1.000
_cell.length_c   1.000
_cell.angle_alpha   90.00
_cell.angle_beta   90.00
_cell.angle_gamma   90.00
#
_symmetry.space_group_name_H-M   'P 1'
#
loop_
_entity.id
_entity.type
_entity.pdbx_description
1 polymer ?
#
loop_
_entity_poly.entity_id
_entity_poly.type
_entity_poly.pdbx_seq_one_letter_code
_entity_poly.pdbx_strand_id
1 'polypeptide(L)' 'MTQAAWDALAEAIDVRKPFLRRIRVELAKALPESAKALLARPEFTGEERQFLETVVGIVEEHAKFVLEKE' A
#
# COMPACT_ATOMS: atom_id res chain seq x y z
N MET A 1 1.49 3.32 -10.90
CA MET A 1 2.04 4.69 -10.92
C MET A 1 3.49 4.65 -11.34
N THR A 2 3.95 5.55 -12.22
CA THR A 2 5.33 5.56 -12.73
C THR A 2 6.29 6.24 -11.75
N GLN A 3 7.61 6.04 -11.90
CA GLN A 3 8.61 6.76 -11.09
C GLN A 3 8.50 8.28 -11.26
N ALA A 4 8.23 8.75 -12.49
CA ALA A 4 8.04 10.17 -12.78
C ALA A 4 6.88 10.79 -11.99
N ALA A 5 5.78 10.06 -11.79
CA ALA A 5 4.66 10.54 -10.99
C ALA A 5 5.00 10.64 -9.49
N TRP A 6 5.82 9.71 -8.97
CA TRP A 6 6.30 9.78 -7.58
C TRP A 6 7.29 10.92 -7.35
N ASP A 7 8.16 11.18 -8.31
CA ASP A 7 9.10 12.30 -8.28
C ASP A 7 8.36 13.65 -8.30
N ALA A 8 7.35 13.79 -9.17
CA ALA A 8 6.50 14.98 -9.22
C ALA A 8 5.71 15.19 -7.92
N LEU A 9 5.23 14.12 -7.29
CA LEU A 9 4.59 14.21 -5.98
C LEU A 9 5.59 14.72 -4.93
N ALA A 10 6.80 14.16 -4.88
CA ALA A 10 7.82 14.58 -3.92
C ALA A 10 8.10 16.09 -4.01
N GLU A 11 8.17 16.61 -5.24
CA GLU A 11 8.33 18.05 -5.51
C GLU A 11 7.09 18.86 -5.10
N ALA A 12 5.88 18.36 -5.38
CA ALA A 12 4.63 19.04 -5.04
C ALA A 12 4.37 19.17 -3.53
N ILE A 13 4.85 18.21 -2.73
CA ILE A 13 4.71 18.21 -1.26
C ILE A 13 6.02 18.59 -0.54
N ASP A 14 6.98 19.20 -1.26
CA ASP A 14 8.27 19.70 -0.75
C ASP A 14 9.02 18.70 0.16
N VAL A 15 9.13 17.46 -0.30
CA VAL A 15 9.89 16.40 0.38
C VAL A 15 10.97 15.84 -0.52
N ARG A 16 12.09 15.46 0.09
CA ARG A 16 13.20 14.83 -0.63
C ARG A 16 12.77 13.48 -1.22
N LYS A 17 13.04 13.24 -2.50
CA LYS A 17 12.72 11.98 -3.20
C LYS A 17 13.15 10.71 -2.43
N PRO A 18 14.36 10.62 -1.84
CA PRO A 18 14.75 9.45 -1.03
C PRO A 18 13.90 9.26 0.24
N PHE A 19 13.40 10.34 0.82
CA PHE A 19 12.52 10.27 1.99
C PHE A 19 11.14 9.72 1.62
N LEU A 20 10.55 10.19 0.51
CA LEU A 20 9.29 9.63 0.00
C LEU A 20 9.45 8.16 -0.39
N ARG A 21 10.56 7.79 -1.04
CA ARG A 21 10.93 6.40 -1.34
C ARG A 21 10.95 5.54 -0.08
N ARG A 22 11.64 6.00 0.98
CA ARG A 22 11.68 5.30 2.27
C ARG A 22 10.28 5.12 2.88
N ILE A 23 9.44 6.15 2.88
CA ILE A 23 8.06 6.05 3.38
C ILE A 23 7.29 4.96 2.62
N ARG A 24 7.39 4.94 1.29
CA ARG A 24 6.71 3.93 0.47
C ARG A 24 7.13 2.50 0.82
N VAL A 25 8.43 2.28 1.00
CA VAL A 25 8.96 0.96 1.39
C VAL A 25 8.46 0.54 2.78
N GLU A 26 8.47 1.45 3.75
CA GLU A 26 7.98 1.14 5.10
C GLU A 26 6.47 0.85 5.10
N LEU A 27 5.69 1.61 4.34
CA LEU A 27 4.26 1.34 4.15
C LEU A 27 4.00 0.00 3.45
N ALA A 28 4.77 -0.34 2.42
CA ALA A 28 4.66 -1.61 1.73
C ALA A 28 4.93 -2.81 2.65
N LYS A 29 5.79 -2.66 3.67
CA LYS A 29 6.02 -3.69 4.68
C LYS A 29 4.86 -3.81 5.68
N ALA A 30 4.30 -2.69 6.13
CA ALA A 30 3.36 -2.67 7.25
C ALA A 30 1.88 -2.86 6.85
N LEU A 31 1.47 -2.34 5.69
CA LEU A 31 0.06 -2.32 5.28
C LEU A 31 -0.52 -3.71 5.00
N PRO A 32 0.18 -4.67 4.36
CA PRO A 32 -0.37 -6.00 4.09
C PRO A 32 -0.82 -6.73 5.36
N GLU A 33 -0.01 -6.69 6.42
CA GLU A 33 -0.34 -7.32 7.70
C GLU A 33 -1.56 -6.64 8.35
N SER A 34 -1.58 -5.30 8.35
CA SER A 34 -2.70 -4.53 8.89
C SER A 34 -4.02 -4.79 8.15
N ALA A 35 -3.95 -4.92 6.82
CA ALA A 35 -5.11 -5.20 5.98
C ALA A 35 -5.66 -6.62 6.23
N LYS A 36 -4.77 -7.61 6.37
CA LYS A 36 -5.16 -8.98 6.77
C LYS A 36 -5.81 -9.02 8.14
N ALA A 37 -5.25 -8.29 9.10
CA ALA A 37 -5.81 -8.20 10.44
C ALA A 37 -7.22 -7.58 10.44
N LEU A 38 -7.47 -6.60 9.56
CA LEU A 38 -8.80 -6.03 9.37
C LEU A 38 -9.78 -7.04 8.75
N LEU A 39 -9.35 -7.78 7.73
CA LEU A 39 -10.16 -8.83 7.08
C LEU A 39 -10.51 -9.99 8.03
N ALA A 40 -9.63 -10.31 8.97
CA ALA A 40 -9.87 -11.36 9.95
C ALA A 40 -10.96 -11.00 10.98
N ARG A 41 -11.39 -9.74 11.04
CA ARG A 41 -12.37 -9.30 12.03
C ARG A 41 -13.77 -9.85 11.73
N PRO A 42 -14.50 -10.33 12.75
CA PRO A 42 -15.79 -10.99 12.56
C PRO A 42 -16.92 -10.02 12.17
N GLU A 43 -16.74 -8.70 12.34
CA GLU A 43 -17.75 -7.70 11.95
C GLU A 43 -17.99 -7.65 10.43
N PHE A 44 -17.01 -8.02 9.60
CA PHE A 44 -17.15 -8.01 8.15
C PHE A 44 -17.69 -9.35 7.65
N THR A 45 -18.87 -9.31 7.04
CA THR A 45 -19.56 -10.51 6.54
C THR A 45 -20.15 -10.28 5.15
N GLY A 46 -20.55 -11.36 4.47
CA GLY A 46 -21.22 -11.28 3.16
C GLY A 46 -20.43 -10.46 2.14
N GLU A 47 -21.11 -9.50 1.50
CA GLU A 47 -20.54 -8.62 0.47
C GLU A 47 -19.42 -7.72 0.99
N GLU A 48 -19.53 -7.21 2.22
CA GLU A 48 -18.50 -6.36 2.83
C GLU A 48 -17.17 -7.11 2.98
N ARG A 49 -17.26 -8.40 3.36
CA ARG A 49 -16.08 -9.26 3.46
C ARG A 49 -15.46 -9.52 2.10
N GLN A 50 -16.25 -9.83 1.07
CA GLN A 50 -15.74 -10.06 -0.29
C GLN A 50 -15.07 -8.81 -0.87
N PHE A 51 -15.67 -7.63 -0.62
CA PHE A 51 -15.05 -6.37 -0.98
C PHE A 51 -13.72 -6.18 -0.24
N LEU A 52 -13.67 -6.46 1.06
CA LEU A 52 -12.46 -6.34 1.86
C LEU A 52 -11.36 -7.32 1.41
N GLU A 53 -11.72 -8.55 1.02
CA GLU A 53 -10.79 -9.52 0.41
C GLU A 53 -10.14 -8.96 -0.86
N THR A 54 -10.94 -8.29 -1.70
CA THR A 54 -10.44 -7.63 -2.91
C THR A 54 -9.47 -6.51 -2.57
N VAL A 55 -9.81 -5.67 -1.58
CA VAL A 55 -8.94 -4.58 -1.12
C VAL A 55 -7.62 -5.12 -0.56
N VAL A 56 -7.67 -6.17 0.28
CA VAL A 56 -6.47 -6.83 0.81
C VAL A 56 -5.58 -7.32 -0.32
N GLY A 57 -6.15 -8.00 -1.33
CA GLY A 57 -5.40 -8.47 -2.49
C GLY A 57 -4.68 -7.35 -3.24
N ILE A 58 -5.35 -6.21 -3.45
CA ILE A 58 -4.73 -5.02 -4.09
C ILE A 58 -3.59 -4.46 -3.23
N VAL A 59 -3.76 -4.40 -1.91
CA VAL A 59 -2.71 -3.93 -0.99
C VAL A 59 -1.50 -4.85 -1.03
N GLU A 60 -1.70 -6.17 -1.03
CA GLU A 60 -0.62 -7.15 -1.12
C GLU A 60 0.13 -7.07 -2.46
N GLU A 61 -0.60 -6.99 -3.57
CA GLU A 61 0.00 -6.86 -4.90
C GLU A 61 0.83 -5.57 -5.01
N HIS A 62 0.28 -4.45 -4.52
CA HIS A 62 0.99 -3.19 -4.53
C HIS A 62 2.25 -3.22 -3.65
N ALA A 63 2.16 -3.81 -2.46
CA ALA A 63 3.30 -3.97 -1.56
C ALA A 63 4.40 -4.80 -2.22
N LYS A 64 4.04 -5.93 -2.85
CA LYS A 64 4.98 -6.78 -3.59
C LYS A 64 5.65 -6.00 -4.72
N PHE A 65 4.88 -5.28 -5.53
CA PHE A 65 5.43 -4.45 -6.61
C PHE A 65 6.43 -3.41 -6.11
N VAL A 66 6.14 -2.76 -4.98
CA VAL A 66 7.07 -1.80 -4.37
C VAL A 66 8.33 -2.51 -3.91
N LEU A 67 8.22 -3.61 -3.18
CA LEU A 67 9.38 -4.30 -2.59
C LEU A 67 10.26 -5.01 -3.64
N GLU A 68 9.72 -5.43 -4.77
CA GLU A 68 10.48 -6.08 -5.86
C GLU A 68 11.27 -5.09 -6.73
N LYS A 69 10.88 -3.81 -6.75
CA LYS A 69 11.48 -2.78 -7.61
C LYS A 69 12.50 -1.90 -6.89
N GLU A 70 12.75 -2.18 -5.62
CA GLU A 70 13.56 -1.38 -4.70
C GLU A 70 14.92 -2.02 -4.44
#